data_AF-A0A6J5TVH4-F1
#
_entry.id   AF-A0A6J5TVH4-F1
#
_cell.length_a   1.000
_cell.length_b   1.000
_cell.length_c   1.000
_cell.angle_alpha   90.00
_cell.angle_beta   90.00
_cell.angle_gamma   90.00
#
_symmetry.space_group_name_H-M   'P 1'
#
loop_
_entity.id
_entity.type
_entity.pdbx_description
1 polymer ?
#
loop_
_entity_poly.entity_id
_entity_poly.type
_entity_poly.pdbx_seq_one_letter_code
_entity_poly.pdbx_strand_id
1 'polypeptide(L)'
;MGTPYPNPISPSQTRIGWIGIGVMGAAMASRLLSAGYSLTIYARTPSKAHPLQSQGAQLADSPFQLAQLSDVVFTMVGHPPDVRSNILDPETGLLWGLRPNSVSVDMTSSHPALAREIFNAARAKDCWTVDAPVSGGDIGAREGKLAILAGGDASVVEWLAPVFDVLGKVTYVGPAGSGQNCKIANQIVGGGEFGGVERRVGVCRAGRVGCAAVYGGSEGRGGRVNGDGIVWGKDYREGLQAWWVC
;
A
#
# COMPACT_ATOMS: atom_id res chain seq x y z
N MET A 1 3.04 29.67 14.96
CA MET A 1 1.80 29.14 14.34
C MET A 1 2.01 27.65 14.21
N GLY A 2 1.28 26.85 14.98
CA GLY A 2 1.46 25.38 14.98
C GLY A 2 1.20 24.79 13.60
N THR A 3 1.80 23.63 13.31
CA THR A 3 1.40 22.84 12.15
C THR A 3 -0.10 22.56 12.23
N PRO A 4 -0.83 22.48 11.10
CA PRO A 4 -2.25 22.14 11.12
C PRO A 4 -2.52 20.74 11.71
N TYR A 5 -1.49 19.91 11.87
CA TYR A 5 -1.54 18.61 12.54
C TYR A 5 -1.09 18.77 14.01
N PRO A 6 -1.92 18.37 14.99
CA PRO A 6 -1.80 18.81 16.38
C PRO A 6 -0.70 18.11 17.18
N ASN A 7 -0.25 16.91 16.78
CA ASN A 7 0.73 16.12 17.53
C ASN A 7 1.78 15.50 16.60
N PRO A 8 3.06 15.45 17.01
CA PRO A 8 4.05 14.62 16.34
C PRO A 8 3.60 13.17 16.29
N ILE A 9 3.86 12.48 15.18
CA ILE A 9 3.61 11.05 15.08
C ILE A 9 4.52 10.31 16.06
N SER A 10 3.93 9.51 16.96
CA SER A 10 4.68 8.65 17.87
C SER A 10 3.90 7.37 18.20
N PRO A 11 4.57 6.22 18.42
CA PRO A 11 3.91 4.96 18.72
C PRO A 11 2.94 5.01 19.91
N SER A 12 3.34 5.69 21.00
CA SER A 12 2.56 5.73 22.25
C SER A 12 1.37 6.70 22.26
N GLN A 13 1.23 7.57 21.26
CA GLN A 13 0.19 8.61 21.25
C GLN A 13 -0.68 8.59 19.99
N THR A 14 -0.11 8.21 18.84
CA THR A 14 -0.85 8.21 17.57
C THR A 14 -1.73 6.98 17.46
N ARG A 15 -3.04 7.21 17.32
CA ARG A 15 -4.03 6.14 17.13
C ARG A 15 -4.19 5.85 15.65
N ILE A 16 -3.88 4.62 15.25
CA ILE A 16 -3.93 4.21 13.85
C ILE A 16 -5.22 3.43 13.57
N GLY A 17 -5.96 3.87 12.57
CA GLY A 17 -7.03 3.11 11.94
C GLY A 17 -6.49 2.30 10.76
N TRP A 18 -6.93 1.05 10.59
CA TRP A 18 -6.51 0.21 9.47
C TRP A 18 -7.69 -0.53 8.84
N ILE A 19 -8.02 -0.20 7.60
CA ILE A 19 -9.06 -0.83 6.80
C ILE A 19 -8.42 -1.78 5.78
N GLY A 20 -8.87 -3.03 5.79
CA GLY A 20 -8.40 -4.04 4.84
C GLY A 20 -7.26 -4.87 5.41
N ILE A 21 -7.61 -6.05 5.93
CA ILE A 21 -6.70 -7.00 6.59
C ILE A 21 -6.43 -8.23 5.69
N GLY A 22 -6.28 -8.01 4.38
CA GLY A 22 -5.83 -9.04 3.45
C GLY A 22 -4.35 -9.41 3.66
N VAL A 23 -3.76 -10.18 2.73
CA VAL A 23 -2.35 -10.63 2.84
C VAL A 23 -1.39 -9.46 3.10
N MET A 24 -1.49 -8.40 2.29
CA MET A 24 -0.68 -7.19 2.45
C MET A 24 -1.05 -6.43 3.72
N GLY A 25 -2.35 -6.11 3.89
CA GLY A 25 -2.80 -5.24 4.96
C GLY A 25 -2.58 -5.81 6.36
N ALA A 26 -2.77 -7.12 6.55
CA ALA A 26 -2.49 -7.76 7.82
C ALA A 26 -0.99 -7.75 8.18
N ALA A 27 -0.11 -7.96 7.18
CA ALA A 27 1.34 -7.86 7.40
C ALA A 27 1.76 -6.44 7.80
N MET A 28 1.22 -5.43 7.11
CA MET A 28 1.51 -4.02 7.40
C MET A 28 0.98 -3.60 8.77
N ALA A 29 -0.27 -3.95 9.11
CA ALA A 29 -0.86 -3.67 10.42
C ALA A 29 -0.09 -4.34 11.57
N SER A 30 0.34 -5.60 11.40
CA SER A 30 1.16 -6.33 12.37
C SER A 30 2.49 -5.63 12.67
N ARG A 31 3.11 -5.01 11.65
CA ARG A 31 4.34 -4.22 11.85
C ARG A 31 4.10 -2.96 12.67
N LEU A 32 3.00 -2.26 12.44
CA LEU A 32 2.65 -1.07 13.21
C LEU A 32 2.36 -1.41 14.69
N LEU A 33 1.66 -2.53 14.94
CA LEU A 33 1.49 -3.06 16.31
C LEU A 33 2.84 -3.37 16.95
N SER A 34 3.74 -4.04 16.22
CA SER A 34 5.08 -4.39 16.70
C SER A 34 5.96 -3.16 16.98
N ALA A 35 5.74 -2.07 16.25
CA ALA A 35 6.39 -0.77 16.47
C ALA A 35 5.79 0.00 17.66
N GLY A 36 4.74 -0.51 18.30
CA GLY A 36 4.13 0.05 19.51
C GLY A 36 2.95 0.98 19.25
N TYR A 37 2.43 1.07 18.02
CA TYR A 37 1.24 1.87 17.73
C TYR A 37 -0.03 1.16 18.23
N SER A 38 -0.97 1.94 18.76
CA SER A 38 -2.33 1.46 19.00
C SER A 38 -3.11 1.39 17.68
N LEU A 39 -3.66 0.21 17.36
CA LEU A 39 -4.42 0.00 16.13
C LEU A 39 -5.88 -0.35 16.39
N THR A 40 -6.77 0.34 15.67
CA THR A 40 -8.15 -0.08 15.43
C THR A 40 -8.26 -0.56 13.99
N ILE A 41 -8.72 -1.79 13.79
CA ILE A 41 -8.83 -2.43 12.48
C ILE A 41 -10.29 -2.60 12.08
N TYR A 42 -10.53 -2.59 10.76
CA TYR A 42 -11.81 -2.95 10.18
C TYR A 42 -11.61 -4.00 9.08
N ALA A 43 -12.49 -4.99 9.09
CA ALA A 43 -12.53 -6.08 8.14
C ALA A 43 -13.96 -6.35 7.71
N ARG A 44 -14.19 -6.45 6.39
CA ARG A 44 -15.48 -6.89 5.84
C ARG A 44 -15.90 -8.26 6.38
N THR A 45 -14.92 -9.13 6.66
CA THR A 45 -15.13 -10.44 7.28
C THR A 45 -14.48 -10.45 8.65
N PRO A 46 -15.22 -10.14 9.74
CA PRO A 46 -14.69 -10.02 11.09
C PRO A 46 -13.88 -11.22 11.59
N SER A 47 -14.25 -12.45 11.19
CA SER A 47 -13.53 -13.66 11.60
C SER A 47 -12.07 -13.71 11.14
N LYS A 48 -11.67 -12.92 10.13
CA LYS A 48 -10.28 -12.79 9.68
C LYS A 48 -9.42 -11.90 10.58
N ALA A 49 -10.03 -11.14 11.50
CA ALA A 49 -9.33 -10.18 12.37
C ALA A 49 -8.59 -10.83 13.54
N HIS A 50 -8.94 -12.07 13.91
CA HIS A 50 -8.40 -12.76 15.09
C HIS A 50 -6.86 -12.69 15.23
N PRO A 51 -6.05 -12.92 14.17
CA PRO A 51 -4.59 -12.86 14.29
C PRO A 51 -4.03 -11.48 14.65
N LEU A 52 -4.71 -10.39 14.28
CA LEU A 52 -4.32 -9.03 14.65
C LEU A 52 -4.87 -8.65 16.03
N GLN A 53 -6.07 -9.13 16.37
CA GLN A 53 -6.62 -8.95 17.71
C GLN A 53 -5.75 -9.62 18.78
N SER A 54 -5.21 -10.82 18.49
CA SER A 54 -4.26 -11.48 19.39
C SER A 54 -2.93 -10.72 19.56
N GLN A 55 -2.64 -9.77 18.67
CA GLN A 55 -1.49 -8.86 18.76
C GLN A 55 -1.84 -7.51 19.43
N GLY A 56 -3.09 -7.32 19.87
CA GLY A 56 -3.54 -6.11 20.55
C GLY A 56 -4.36 -5.13 19.71
N ALA A 57 -4.69 -5.46 18.45
CA ALA A 57 -5.57 -4.62 17.64
C ALA A 57 -7.02 -4.67 18.15
N GLN A 58 -7.71 -3.53 18.12
CA GLN A 58 -9.14 -3.43 18.41
C GLN A 58 -9.94 -3.56 17.12
N LEU A 59 -11.03 -4.32 17.11
CA LEU A 59 -11.89 -4.46 15.92
C LEU A 59 -13.05 -3.46 16.01
N ALA A 60 -13.25 -2.68 14.95
CA ALA A 60 -14.41 -1.79 14.80
C ALA A 60 -15.48 -2.41 13.88
N ASP A 61 -16.75 -1.99 14.07
CA ASP A 61 -17.88 -2.53 13.30
C ASP A 61 -18.04 -1.86 11.93
N SER A 62 -17.46 -0.68 11.73
CA SER A 62 -17.51 0.06 10.46
C SER A 62 -16.29 0.97 10.22
N PRO A 63 -16.00 1.34 8.97
CA PRO A 63 -14.98 2.36 8.65
C PRO A 63 -15.24 3.69 9.36
N PHE A 64 -16.50 4.11 9.46
CA PHE A 64 -16.92 5.29 10.21
C PHE A 64 -16.50 5.22 11.70
N GLN A 65 -16.84 4.15 12.42
CA GLN A 65 -16.49 4.01 13.83
C GLN A 65 -14.96 3.94 14.02
N LEU A 66 -14.27 3.23 13.13
CA LEU A 66 -12.81 3.17 13.13
C LEU A 66 -12.18 4.56 13.00
N ALA A 67 -12.70 5.40 12.09
CA ALA A 67 -12.21 6.74 11.89
C ALA A 67 -12.39 7.64 13.13
N GLN A 68 -13.50 7.49 13.86
CA GLN A 68 -13.74 8.25 15.10
C GLN A 68 -12.72 7.94 16.21
N LEU A 69 -12.11 6.77 16.16
CA LEU A 69 -11.13 6.30 17.15
C LEU A 69 -9.67 6.57 16.72
N SER A 70 -9.46 7.14 15.54
CA SER A 70 -8.14 7.22 14.90
C SER A 70 -7.69 8.66 14.64
N ASP A 71 -6.38 8.87 14.62
CA ASP A 71 -5.74 10.12 14.18
C ASP A 71 -5.29 9.99 12.72
N VAL A 72 -4.78 8.81 12.34
CA VAL A 72 -4.40 8.45 10.97
C VAL A 72 -5.09 7.16 10.59
N VAL A 73 -5.78 7.12 9.45
CA VAL A 73 -6.49 5.94 8.94
C VAL A 73 -5.87 5.46 7.64
N PHE A 74 -5.42 4.21 7.59
CA PHE A 74 -4.90 3.56 6.40
C PHE A 74 -5.95 2.67 5.73
N THR A 75 -5.95 2.63 4.41
CA THR A 75 -6.77 1.71 3.61
C THR A 75 -5.89 0.86 2.71
N MET A 76 -6.08 -0.46 2.73
CA MET A 76 -5.38 -1.44 1.89
C MET A 76 -6.34 -2.55 1.45
N VAL A 77 -7.13 -2.27 0.41
CA VAL A 77 -8.23 -3.14 -0.05
C VAL A 77 -7.97 -3.73 -1.45
N GLY A 78 -8.84 -4.63 -1.89
CA GLY A 78 -8.61 -5.41 -3.12
C GLY A 78 -8.85 -4.62 -4.41
N HIS A 79 -9.87 -3.74 -4.42
CA HIS A 79 -10.31 -3.09 -5.65
C HIS A 79 -10.71 -1.61 -5.47
N PRO A 80 -10.61 -0.78 -6.53
CA PRO A 80 -10.97 0.64 -6.47
C PRO A 80 -12.41 0.95 -6.00
N PRO A 81 -13.46 0.17 -6.36
CA PRO A 81 -14.80 0.38 -5.80
C PRO A 81 -14.85 0.20 -4.28
N ASP A 82 -14.02 -0.69 -3.72
CA ASP A 82 -13.91 -0.87 -2.28
C ASP A 82 -13.26 0.34 -1.62
N VAL A 83 -12.28 0.98 -2.27
CA VAL A 83 -11.69 2.24 -1.78
C VAL A 83 -12.79 3.30 -1.66
N ARG A 84 -13.59 3.47 -2.73
CA ARG A 84 -14.67 4.45 -2.73
C ARG A 84 -15.69 4.19 -1.62
N SER A 85 -16.16 2.95 -1.47
CA SER A 85 -17.16 2.63 -0.43
C SER A 85 -16.60 2.76 0.98
N ASN A 86 -15.39 2.29 1.25
CA ASN A 86 -14.81 2.44 2.59
C ASN A 86 -14.52 3.90 2.96
N ILE A 87 -14.28 4.78 1.99
CA ILE A 87 -13.91 6.18 2.26
C ILE A 87 -15.10 7.13 2.18
N LEU A 88 -15.84 7.10 1.07
CA LEU A 88 -16.82 8.13 0.69
C LEU A 88 -18.29 7.72 0.91
N ASP A 89 -18.56 6.47 1.28
CA ASP A 89 -19.95 6.04 1.53
C ASP A 89 -20.64 6.99 2.52
N PRO A 90 -21.79 7.61 2.18
CA PRO A 90 -22.42 8.67 2.99
C PRO A 90 -22.78 8.27 4.42
N GLU A 91 -23.00 6.99 4.69
CA GLU A 91 -23.48 6.50 5.99
C GLU A 91 -22.37 5.83 6.79
N THR A 92 -21.49 5.09 6.11
CA THR A 92 -20.52 4.18 6.74
C THR A 92 -19.07 4.50 6.40
N GLY A 93 -18.83 5.41 5.46
CA GLY A 93 -17.51 5.79 4.98
C GLY A 93 -16.67 6.45 6.06
N LEU A 94 -15.37 6.12 6.07
CA LEU A 94 -14.43 6.62 7.08
C LEU A 94 -14.38 8.14 7.11
N LEU A 95 -14.55 8.80 5.94
CA LEU A 95 -14.44 10.25 5.82
C LEU A 95 -15.41 10.98 6.76
N TRP A 96 -16.60 10.42 6.97
CA TRP A 96 -17.62 11.03 7.82
C TRP A 96 -17.35 10.83 9.31
N GLY A 97 -16.53 9.84 9.68
CA GLY A 97 -16.09 9.59 11.05
C GLY A 97 -14.78 10.29 11.43
N LEU A 98 -14.03 10.83 10.46
CA LEU A 98 -12.78 11.55 10.73
C LEU A 98 -13.04 12.80 11.57
N ARG A 99 -12.13 13.05 12.52
CA ARG A 99 -12.09 14.29 13.28
C ARG A 99 -11.34 15.36 12.47
N PRO A 100 -11.61 16.66 12.68
CA PRO A 100 -10.76 17.71 12.16
C PRO A 100 -9.30 17.45 12.55
N ASN A 101 -8.36 17.76 11.67
CA ASN A 101 -6.94 17.49 11.88
C ASN A 101 -6.49 16.01 11.68
N SER A 102 -7.39 15.10 11.29
CA SER A 102 -7.07 13.70 10.97
C SER A 102 -6.64 13.46 9.52
N VAL A 103 -5.85 12.40 9.30
CA VAL A 103 -5.31 12.05 7.97
C VAL A 103 -5.78 10.67 7.50
N SER A 104 -6.22 10.57 6.26
CA SER A 104 -6.53 9.30 5.59
C SER A 104 -5.46 8.96 4.55
N VAL A 105 -4.92 7.74 4.59
CA VAL A 105 -3.88 7.26 3.67
C VAL A 105 -4.39 6.05 2.90
N ASP A 106 -4.59 6.20 1.59
CA ASP A 106 -4.96 5.07 0.72
C ASP A 106 -3.71 4.42 0.13
N MET A 107 -3.36 3.23 0.62
CA MET A 107 -2.23 2.45 0.13
C MET A 107 -2.62 1.43 -0.95
N THR A 108 -3.89 1.42 -1.34
CA THR A 108 -4.43 0.57 -2.40
C THR A 108 -3.95 1.04 -3.77
N SER A 109 -3.80 0.11 -4.71
CA SER A 109 -3.67 0.49 -6.13
C SER A 109 -5.05 0.85 -6.67
N SER A 110 -5.26 2.12 -6.99
CA SER A 110 -6.55 2.70 -7.35
C SER A 110 -6.45 3.70 -8.52
N HIS A 111 -7.47 4.52 -8.70
CA HIS A 111 -7.54 5.49 -9.79
C HIS A 111 -7.10 6.89 -9.31
N PRO A 112 -6.26 7.60 -10.08
CA PRO A 112 -5.85 8.98 -9.77
C PRO A 112 -7.04 9.94 -9.61
N ALA A 113 -8.11 9.74 -10.38
CA ALA A 113 -9.31 10.57 -10.30
C ALA A 113 -10.03 10.42 -8.95
N LEU A 114 -10.11 9.18 -8.44
CA LEU A 114 -10.70 8.90 -7.14
C LEU A 114 -9.85 9.50 -6.01
N ALA A 115 -8.52 9.43 -6.09
CA ALA A 115 -7.63 10.07 -5.12
C ALA A 115 -7.87 11.60 -5.03
N ARG A 116 -8.06 12.27 -6.16
CA ARG A 116 -8.39 13.71 -6.21
C ARG A 116 -9.78 14.02 -5.65
N GLU A 117 -10.76 13.18 -5.93
CA GLU A 117 -12.11 13.30 -5.36
C GLU A 117 -12.08 13.20 -3.83
N ILE A 118 -11.40 12.18 -3.31
CA ILE A 118 -11.20 11.95 -1.87
C ILE A 118 -10.48 13.15 -1.23
N PHE A 119 -9.42 13.66 -1.89
CA PHE A 119 -8.70 14.84 -1.42
C PHE A 119 -9.61 16.05 -1.25
N ASN A 120 -10.40 16.38 -2.28
CA ASN A 120 -11.32 17.52 -2.19
C ASN A 120 -12.39 17.33 -1.10
N ALA A 121 -12.94 16.11 -0.99
CA ALA A 121 -13.95 15.79 0.02
C ALA A 121 -13.39 15.89 1.45
N ALA A 122 -12.15 15.48 1.68
CA ALA A 122 -11.46 15.62 2.97
C ALA A 122 -11.13 17.06 3.32
N ARG A 123 -10.68 17.86 2.34
CA ARG A 123 -10.38 19.28 2.57
C ARG A 123 -11.63 20.06 2.96
N ALA A 124 -12.81 19.69 2.45
CA ALA A 124 -14.08 20.29 2.88
C ALA A 124 -14.46 20.01 4.35
N LYS A 125 -13.76 19.10 5.03
CA LYS A 125 -13.98 18.70 6.43
C LYS A 125 -12.78 18.98 7.33
N ASP A 126 -11.86 19.84 6.91
CA ASP A 126 -10.60 20.11 7.63
C ASP A 126 -9.82 18.82 7.94
N CYS A 127 -9.79 17.91 6.96
CA CYS A 127 -9.04 16.65 6.97
C CYS A 127 -8.05 16.63 5.79
N TRP A 128 -7.07 15.72 5.85
CA TRP A 128 -6.06 15.53 4.79
C TRP A 128 -6.09 14.10 4.30
N THR A 129 -5.68 13.92 3.05
CA THR A 129 -5.53 12.59 2.47
C THR A 129 -4.22 12.46 1.71
N VAL A 130 -3.68 11.26 1.71
CA VAL A 130 -2.51 10.88 0.92
C VAL A 130 -2.85 9.63 0.11
N ASP A 131 -2.68 9.66 -1.21
CA ASP A 131 -2.65 8.44 -2.02
C ASP A 131 -1.22 7.89 -2.02
N ALA A 132 -1.02 6.75 -1.37
CA ALA A 132 0.28 6.15 -1.10
C ALA A 132 0.39 4.69 -1.56
N PRO A 133 0.04 4.35 -2.83
CA PRO A 133 0.14 2.98 -3.31
C PRO A 133 1.56 2.42 -3.16
N VAL A 134 1.62 1.12 -2.89
CA VAL A 134 2.87 0.44 -2.53
C VAL A 134 3.34 -0.56 -3.56
N SER A 135 4.65 -0.82 -3.60
CA SER A 135 5.28 -1.90 -4.35
C SER A 135 6.15 -2.75 -3.43
N GLY A 136 6.24 -4.05 -3.74
CA GLY A 136 7.09 -4.99 -3.01
C GLY A 136 6.43 -6.27 -2.50
N GLY A 137 5.13 -6.41 -2.75
CA GLY A 137 4.41 -7.64 -2.44
C GLY A 137 4.41 -7.99 -0.94
N ASP A 138 4.00 -9.22 -0.65
CA ASP A 138 3.80 -9.70 0.72
C ASP A 138 5.11 -9.81 1.50
N ILE A 139 6.22 -10.14 0.82
CA ILE A 139 7.56 -10.16 1.42
C ILE A 139 7.96 -8.75 1.87
N GLY A 140 7.86 -7.75 0.97
CA GLY A 140 8.17 -6.36 1.31
C GLY A 140 7.30 -5.83 2.45
N ALA A 141 6.02 -6.23 2.48
CA ALA A 141 5.10 -5.86 3.55
C ALA A 141 5.48 -6.45 4.91
N ARG A 142 5.91 -7.73 4.98
CA ARG A 142 6.36 -8.37 6.22
C ARG A 142 7.68 -7.80 6.71
N GLU A 143 8.60 -7.49 5.79
CA GLU A 143 9.94 -6.98 6.11
C GLU A 143 9.98 -5.47 6.36
N GLY A 144 8.93 -4.73 6.02
CA GLY A 144 8.92 -3.26 6.12
C GLY A 144 9.83 -2.60 5.12
N LYS A 145 9.85 -3.14 3.90
CA LYS A 145 10.71 -2.68 2.79
C LYS A 145 9.88 -2.32 1.57
N LEU A 146 8.64 -1.90 1.77
CA LEU A 146 7.79 -1.46 0.68
C LEU A 146 8.34 -0.17 0.05
N ALA A 147 8.21 -0.04 -1.26
CA ALA A 147 8.31 1.26 -1.89
C ALA A 147 6.94 1.92 -1.83
N ILE A 148 6.84 3.09 -1.19
CA ILE A 148 5.59 3.82 -0.95
C ILE A 148 5.61 5.08 -1.82
N LEU A 149 4.65 5.21 -2.73
CA LEU A 149 4.60 6.30 -3.72
C LEU A 149 3.52 7.31 -3.30
N ALA A 150 3.91 8.38 -2.60
CA ALA A 150 2.98 9.28 -1.93
C ALA A 150 2.62 10.53 -2.76
N GLY A 151 1.34 10.69 -3.07
CA GLY A 151 0.73 11.88 -3.63
C GLY A 151 -0.14 12.62 -2.59
N GLY A 152 -0.15 13.95 -2.66
CA GLY A 152 -0.93 14.81 -1.76
C GLY A 152 -0.17 16.08 -1.36
N ASP A 153 -0.47 16.60 -0.17
CA ASP A 153 0.26 17.71 0.41
C ASP A 153 1.62 17.24 0.94
N ALA A 154 2.71 17.85 0.45
CA ALA A 154 4.08 17.45 0.80
C ALA A 154 4.34 17.46 2.32
N SER A 155 3.81 18.46 3.03
CA SER A 155 3.95 18.58 4.49
C SER A 155 3.23 17.46 5.25
N VAL A 156 2.12 16.93 4.72
CA VAL A 156 1.42 15.79 5.33
C VAL A 156 2.25 14.53 5.16
N VAL A 157 2.81 14.33 3.95
CA VAL A 157 3.66 13.18 3.65
C VAL A 157 4.91 13.18 4.52
N GLU A 158 5.54 14.34 4.71
CA GLU A 158 6.67 14.51 5.62
C GLU A 158 6.29 14.24 7.08
N TRP A 159 5.15 14.76 7.54
CA TRP A 159 4.66 14.52 8.90
C TRP A 159 4.37 13.03 9.17
N LEU A 160 3.94 12.27 8.17
CA LEU A 160 3.69 10.83 8.26
C LEU A 160 4.96 9.96 8.23
N ALA A 161 6.16 10.55 8.02
CA ALA A 161 7.40 9.81 7.87
C ALA A 161 7.64 8.74 8.94
N PRO A 162 7.42 8.99 10.25
CA PRO A 162 7.70 7.96 11.26
C PRO A 162 6.83 6.69 11.13
N VAL A 163 5.60 6.81 10.62
CA VAL A 163 4.75 5.64 10.34
C VAL A 163 5.15 4.97 9.02
N PHE A 164 5.50 5.76 8.00
CA PHE A 164 5.99 5.21 6.74
C PHE A 164 7.29 4.42 6.92
N ASP A 165 8.22 4.88 7.75
CA ASP A 165 9.50 4.22 8.03
C ASP A 165 9.34 2.82 8.64
N VAL A 166 8.22 2.55 9.32
CA VAL A 166 7.89 1.20 9.81
C VAL A 166 7.51 0.27 8.65
N LEU A 167 6.88 0.81 7.62
CA LEU A 167 6.29 0.06 6.50
C LEU A 167 7.24 -0.06 5.30
N GLY A 168 8.12 0.92 5.09
CA GLY A 168 9.02 0.97 3.96
C GLY A 168 9.60 2.36 3.69
N LYS A 169 10.03 2.58 2.45
CA LYS A 169 10.60 3.84 2.00
C LYS A 169 9.55 4.65 1.24
N VAL A 170 9.21 5.83 1.77
CA VAL A 170 8.32 6.78 1.10
C VAL A 170 9.07 7.65 0.09
N THR A 171 8.43 7.91 -1.04
CA THR A 171 8.86 8.87 -2.06
C THR A 171 7.67 9.78 -2.37
N TYR A 172 7.84 11.09 -2.17
CA TYR A 172 6.84 12.07 -2.57
C TYR A 172 6.87 12.26 -4.08
N VAL A 173 5.73 12.10 -4.74
CA VAL A 173 5.63 12.11 -6.21
C VAL A 173 4.71 13.22 -6.74
N GLY A 174 4.28 14.14 -5.87
CA GLY A 174 3.52 15.34 -6.25
C GLY A 174 2.12 15.42 -5.62
N PRO A 175 1.21 16.20 -6.21
CA PRO A 175 -0.12 16.46 -5.64
C PRO A 175 -1.02 15.21 -5.65
N ALA A 176 -2.23 15.34 -5.10
CA ALA A 176 -3.19 14.24 -5.00
C ALA A 176 -3.44 13.54 -6.35
N GLY A 177 -3.37 12.21 -6.33
CA GLY A 177 -3.46 11.32 -7.49
C GLY A 177 -2.12 11.04 -8.18
N SER A 178 -1.04 11.74 -7.83
CA SER A 178 0.29 11.46 -8.38
C SER A 178 0.84 10.10 -7.91
N GLY A 179 0.55 9.68 -6.68
CA GLY A 179 0.91 8.35 -6.17
C GLY A 179 0.32 7.25 -7.05
N GLN A 180 -0.98 7.33 -7.32
CA GLN A 180 -1.68 6.40 -8.21
C GLN A 180 -1.16 6.46 -9.65
N ASN A 181 -0.91 7.66 -10.21
CA ASN A 181 -0.31 7.80 -11.54
C ASN A 181 1.06 7.11 -11.61
N CYS A 182 1.91 7.36 -10.63
CA CYS A 182 3.23 6.76 -10.52
C CYS A 182 3.15 5.24 -10.40
N LYS A 183 2.21 4.72 -9.60
CA LYS A 183 1.98 3.28 -9.46
C LYS A 183 1.51 2.64 -10.76
N ILE A 184 0.60 3.29 -11.50
CA ILE A 184 0.14 2.82 -12.80
C ILE A 184 1.33 2.76 -13.78
N ALA A 185 2.15 3.80 -13.85
CA ALA A 185 3.35 3.82 -14.68
C ALA A 185 4.30 2.67 -14.31
N ASN A 186 4.54 2.45 -13.01
CA ASN A 186 5.35 1.35 -12.50
C ASN A 186 4.78 -0.02 -12.93
N GLN A 187 3.47 -0.25 -12.80
CA GLN A 187 2.85 -1.51 -13.22
C GLN A 187 2.90 -1.73 -14.73
N ILE A 188 2.81 -0.68 -15.56
CA ILE A 188 2.97 -0.78 -17.02
C ILE A 188 4.38 -1.24 -17.38
N VAL A 189 5.40 -0.64 -16.76
CA VAL A 189 6.81 -1.04 -16.97
C VAL A 189 7.00 -2.51 -16.57
N GLY A 190 6.56 -2.88 -15.37
CA GLY A 190 6.67 -4.26 -14.89
C GLY A 190 5.98 -5.27 -15.80
N GLY A 191 4.75 -4.98 -16.25
CA GLY A 191 4.03 -5.85 -17.19
C GLY A 191 4.73 -6.01 -18.54
N GLY A 192 5.31 -4.92 -19.08
CA GLY A 192 6.10 -4.95 -20.31
C GLY A 192 7.34 -5.83 -20.21
N GLU A 193 8.03 -5.80 -19.07
CA GLU A 193 9.18 -6.66 -18.82
C GLU A 193 8.80 -8.14 -18.76
N PHE A 194 7.69 -8.48 -18.10
CA PHE A 194 7.19 -9.87 -18.07
C PHE A 194 6.91 -10.40 -19.47
N GLY A 195 6.21 -9.63 -20.31
CA GLY A 195 5.98 -10.01 -21.70
C GLY A 195 7.27 -10.12 -22.53
N GLY A 196 8.26 -9.26 -22.24
CA GLY A 196 9.58 -9.32 -22.84
C GLY A 196 10.36 -10.59 -22.48
N VAL A 197 10.33 -11.00 -21.20
CA VAL A 197 10.95 -12.24 -20.73
C VAL A 197 10.29 -13.46 -21.39
N GLU A 198 8.97 -13.51 -21.43
CA GLU A 198 8.23 -14.60 -22.08
C GLU A 198 8.63 -14.75 -23.56
N ARG A 199 8.63 -13.65 -24.31
CA ARG A 199 9.01 -13.64 -25.73
C ARG A 199 10.46 -14.07 -25.93
N ARG A 200 11.37 -13.64 -25.07
CA ARG A 200 12.80 -14.02 -25.09
C ARG A 200 12.98 -15.52 -24.87
N VAL A 201 12.24 -16.11 -23.93
CA VAL A 201 12.23 -17.58 -23.69
C VAL A 201 11.70 -18.32 -24.90
N GLY A 202 10.61 -17.83 -25.50
CA GLY A 202 10.02 -18.38 -26.72
C GLY A 202 11.01 -18.43 -27.87
N VAL A 203 11.76 -17.33 -28.10
CA VAL A 203 12.80 -17.27 -29.13
C VAL A 203 13.96 -18.24 -28.84
N CYS A 204 14.44 -18.32 -27.59
CA CYS A 204 15.51 -19.26 -27.24
C CYS A 204 15.10 -20.71 -27.46
N ARG A 205 13.85 -21.06 -27.11
CA ARG A 205 13.28 -22.40 -27.35
C ARG A 205 13.15 -22.70 -28.84
N ALA A 206 12.63 -21.77 -29.63
CA ALA A 206 12.48 -21.93 -31.07
C ALA A 206 13.84 -22.05 -31.80
N GLY A 207 14.83 -21.27 -31.38
CA GLY A 207 16.18 -21.29 -31.94
C GLY A 207 17.10 -22.38 -31.38
N ARG A 208 16.63 -23.20 -30.43
CA ARG A 208 17.45 -24.19 -29.68
C ARG A 208 18.74 -23.58 -29.08
N VAL A 209 18.68 -22.31 -28.69
CA VAL A 209 19.81 -21.59 -28.12
C VAL A 209 19.80 -21.75 -26.62
N GLY A 210 20.97 -21.94 -26.01
CA GLY A 210 21.11 -22.03 -24.55
C GLY A 210 20.62 -20.75 -23.87
N CYS A 211 19.47 -20.84 -23.21
CA CYS A 211 18.84 -19.75 -22.46
C CYS A 211 19.79 -19.06 -21.48
N ALA A 212 20.73 -19.79 -20.88
CA ALA A 212 21.67 -19.26 -19.88
C ALA A 212 22.47 -18.03 -20.35
N ALA A 213 22.91 -17.99 -21.63
CA ALA A 213 23.66 -16.86 -22.18
C ALA A 213 22.81 -15.59 -22.33
N VAL A 214 21.49 -15.74 -22.43
CA VAL A 214 20.52 -14.66 -22.64
C VAL A 214 20.10 -14.00 -21.32
N TYR A 215 20.37 -14.65 -20.18
CA TYR A 215 20.10 -14.15 -18.83
C TYR A 215 21.34 -13.55 -18.13
N GLY A 216 22.56 -13.86 -18.58
CA GLY A 216 23.80 -13.31 -18.02
C GLY A 216 23.90 -11.77 -18.08
N GLY A 217 23.20 -11.12 -19.01
CA GLY A 217 23.07 -9.66 -19.07
C GLY A 217 21.99 -9.06 -18.13
N SER A 218 21.29 -9.89 -17.37
CA SER A 218 20.19 -9.49 -16.47
C SER A 218 20.39 -9.88 -15.01
N GLU A 219 21.56 -10.39 -14.66
CA GLU A 219 21.92 -10.72 -13.27
C GLU A 219 21.89 -9.44 -12.41
N GLY A 220 20.90 -9.39 -11.54
CA GLY A 220 20.42 -8.20 -10.83
C GLY A 220 18.89 -8.17 -10.73
N ARG A 221 18.18 -8.90 -11.60
CA ARG A 221 16.71 -8.88 -11.73
C ARG A 221 16.07 -10.24 -11.43
N GLY A 222 16.00 -10.61 -10.15
CA GLY A 222 14.96 -11.46 -9.54
C GLY A 222 14.55 -12.84 -10.11
N GLY A 223 15.13 -13.35 -11.20
CA GLY A 223 14.79 -14.63 -11.79
C GLY A 223 16.02 -15.50 -12.04
N ARG A 224 15.99 -16.77 -11.62
CA ARG A 224 16.96 -17.81 -12.02
C ARG A 224 16.26 -18.88 -12.87
N VAL A 225 16.99 -19.53 -13.77
CA VAL A 225 16.48 -20.56 -14.71
C VAL A 225 17.46 -21.72 -14.70
N ASN A 226 16.99 -22.95 -14.50
CA ASN A 226 17.79 -24.17 -14.69
C ASN A 226 17.20 -24.98 -15.84
N GLY A 227 18.09 -25.51 -16.71
CA GLY A 227 17.97 -26.64 -17.63
C GLY A 227 16.67 -26.89 -18.42
N ASP A 228 15.55 -27.00 -17.73
CA ASP A 228 14.27 -27.50 -18.24
C ASP A 228 13.17 -26.41 -18.34
N GLY A 229 13.47 -25.17 -17.90
CA GLY A 229 12.53 -24.06 -17.95
C GLY A 229 12.88 -22.94 -16.98
N ILE A 230 12.09 -21.87 -16.97
CA ILE A 230 12.22 -20.81 -15.97
C ILE A 230 11.84 -21.40 -14.61
N VAL A 231 12.86 -21.73 -13.80
CA VAL A 231 12.67 -22.15 -12.42
C VAL A 231 12.60 -20.89 -11.56
N TRP A 232 11.43 -20.25 -11.57
CA TRP A 232 11.05 -19.38 -10.46
C TRP A 232 11.03 -20.27 -9.22
N GLY A 233 11.94 -20.03 -8.27
CA GLY A 233 12.33 -21.02 -7.26
C GLY A 233 11.13 -21.61 -6.52
N LYS A 234 10.80 -22.88 -6.80
CA LYS A 234 9.86 -23.83 -6.14
C LYS A 234 8.52 -23.37 -5.52
N ASP A 235 8.25 -22.09 -5.37
CA ASP A 235 7.05 -21.51 -4.78
C ASP A 235 6.47 -20.48 -5.74
N TYR A 236 5.77 -20.96 -6.77
CA TYR A 236 4.88 -20.11 -7.54
C TYR A 236 3.73 -19.70 -6.61
N ARG A 237 3.79 -18.50 -6.04
CA ARG A 237 2.67 -17.85 -5.35
C ARG A 237 2.22 -16.65 -6.18
N GLU A 238 0.92 -16.52 -6.38
CA GLU A 238 0.31 -15.35 -7.03
C GLU A 238 0.83 -14.05 -6.38
N GLY A 239 1.32 -13.09 -7.18
CA GLY A 239 1.64 -11.74 -6.68
C GLY A 239 3.01 -11.13 -7.04
N LEU A 240 3.79 -11.69 -7.97
CA LEU A 240 5.05 -11.06 -8.41
C LEU A 240 4.82 -9.73 -9.13
N GLN A 241 5.04 -8.61 -8.42
CA GLN A 241 5.19 -7.28 -9.03
C GLN A 241 6.68 -6.97 -9.21
N ALA A 242 7.04 -6.45 -10.39
CA ALA A 242 8.39 -5.95 -10.65
C ALA A 242 8.71 -4.77 -9.71
N TRP A 243 9.93 -4.74 -9.19
CA TRP A 243 10.39 -3.77 -8.20
C TRP A 243 10.99 -2.56 -8.91
N TRP A 244 10.17 -1.59 -9.28
CA TRP A 244 10.65 -0.28 -9.73
C TRP A 244 10.14 0.82 -8.80
N VAL A 245 11.05 1.71 -8.42
CA VAL A 245 10.75 2.99 -7.77
C VAL A 245 11.06 4.05 -8.81
N CYS A 246 10.09 4.91 -9.13
CA CYS A 246 10.32 6.09 -9.96
C CYS A 246 11.28 7.06 -9.26
#